data_AF-A0A1Y4GR73-F1
#
_entry.id   AF-A0A1Y4GR73-F1
#
_cell.length_a   1.000
_cell.length_b   1.000
_cell.length_c   1.000
_cell.angle_alpha   90.00
_cell.angle_beta   90.00
_cell.angle_gamma   90.00
#
_symmetry.space_group_name_H-M   'P 1'
#
loop_
_entity.id
_entity.type
_entity.pdbx_description
1 polymer ?
#
loop_
_entity_poly.entity_id
_entity_poly.type
_entity_poly.pdbx_seq_one_letter_code
_entity_poly.pdbx_strand_id
1 'polypeptide(L)' 'MPAKLESCPFCGNAEPEVVITHSEGCGDVRYKVFCFSCGASGTVTLSTEEAAYSWNRRANDERDN' A
#
# COMPACT_ATOMS: atom_id res chain seq x y z
N MET A 1 0.42 4.82 15.61
CA MET A 1 1.65 4.71 14.79
C MET A 1 1.25 3.94 13.53
N PRO A 2 1.63 4.36 12.32
CA PRO A 2 1.25 3.61 11.12
C PRO A 2 1.80 2.19 11.20
N ALA A 3 0.99 1.21 10.79
CA ALA A 3 1.40 -0.19 10.76
C ALA A 3 2.66 -0.37 9.89
N LYS A 4 3.58 -1.22 10.34
CA LYS A 4 4.82 -1.52 9.60
C LYS A 4 4.47 -2.22 8.28
N LEU A 5 4.99 -1.70 7.18
CA LEU A 5 4.76 -2.26 5.84
C LEU A 5 5.77 -3.37 5.55
N GLU A 6 5.29 -4.46 4.95
CA GLU A 6 6.13 -5.49 4.34
C GLU A 6 6.78 -4.95 3.05
N SER A 7 7.94 -5.50 2.71
CA SER A 7 8.66 -5.16 1.48
C SER A 7 7.79 -5.35 0.24
N CYS A 8 8.11 -4.64 -0.84
CA CYS A 8 7.35 -4.76 -2.07
C CYS A 8 7.44 -6.18 -2.67
N PRO A 9 6.31 -6.91 -2.83
CA PRO A 9 6.35 -8.27 -3.36
C PRO A 9 6.74 -8.34 -4.85
N PHE A 10 6.60 -7.23 -5.58
CA PHE A 10 6.85 -7.20 -7.02
C PHE A 10 8.33 -7.01 -7.38
N CYS A 11 9.08 -6.23 -6.58
CA CYS A 11 10.47 -5.91 -6.88
C CYS A 11 11.46 -6.31 -5.78
N GLY A 12 10.98 -6.68 -4.59
CA GLY A 12 11.76 -7.18 -3.44
C GLY A 12 12.70 -6.16 -2.77
N ASN A 13 13.04 -5.07 -3.45
CA ASN A 13 14.16 -4.20 -3.08
C ASN A 13 13.76 -2.82 -2.56
N ALA A 14 12.48 -2.57 -2.31
CA ALA A 14 12.01 -1.28 -1.87
C ALA A 14 11.06 -1.40 -0.67
N GLU A 15 11.28 -0.51 0.29
CA GLU A 15 10.33 -0.21 1.36
C GLU A 15 9.21 0.65 0.75
N PRO A 16 7.99 0.13 0.64
CA PRO A 16 6.87 0.90 0.11
C PRO A 16 6.35 1.86 1.18
N GLU A 17 5.62 2.90 0.76
CA GLU A 17 5.11 3.94 1.65
C GLU A 17 3.60 4.11 1.54
N VAL A 18 2.92 4.50 2.62
CA VAL A 18 1.52 4.92 2.55
C VAL A 18 1.45 6.34 2.01
N VAL A 19 0.76 6.52 0.89
CA VAL A 19 0.52 7.81 0.25
C VAL A 19 -0.96 8.19 0.33
N ILE A 20 -1.21 9.48 0.45
CA ILE A 20 -2.54 10.06 0.34
C ILE A 20 -2.90 10.19 -1.13
N THR A 21 -4.12 9.82 -1.49
CA THR A 21 -4.67 10.00 -2.83
C THR A 21 -6.03 10.66 -2.74
N HIS A 22 -6.24 11.67 -3.56
CA HIS A 22 -7.51 12.36 -3.68
C HIS A 22 -8.24 11.79 -4.90
N SER A 23 -9.41 11.17 -4.69
CA SER A 23 -10.30 10.86 -5.80
C SER A 23 -11.09 12.12 -6.13
N GLU A 24 -10.93 12.67 -7.33
CA GLU A 24 -11.73 13.81 -7.77
C GLU A 24 -13.23 13.47 -7.65
N GLY A 25 -13.96 14.23 -6.83
CA GLY A 25 -15.41 14.05 -6.62
C GLY A 25 -15.81 13.42 -5.27
N CYS A 26 -14.88 12.88 -4.50
CA CYS A 26 -15.12 12.44 -3.13
C CYS A 26 -14.26 13.33 -2.23
N GLY A 27 -14.87 14.21 -1.43
CA GLY A 27 -14.14 15.10 -0.51
C GLY A 27 -13.36 14.37 0.60
N ASP A 28 -13.35 13.03 0.55
CA ASP A 28 -12.71 12.15 1.51
C ASP A 28 -11.25 11.91 1.15
N VAL A 29 -10.39 12.01 2.17
CA VAL A 29 -8.99 11.62 2.09
C VAL A 29 -8.92 10.11 1.95
N ARG A 30 -8.28 9.63 0.88
CA ARG A 30 -8.03 8.20 0.69
C ARG A 30 -6.55 7.89 0.82
N TYR A 31 -6.24 6.65 1.16
CA TYR A 31 -4.88 6.18 1.39
C TYR A 31 -4.61 4.97 0.50
N LYS A 32 -3.37 4.79 0.05
CA LYS A 32 -2.91 3.57 -0.61
C LYS A 32 -1.43 3.36 -0.30
N VAL A 33 -0.96 2.13 -0.38
CA VAL A 33 0.49 1.86 -0.35
C VAL A 33 1.06 2.01 -1.76
N PHE A 34 2.23 2.62 -1.89
CA PHE A 34 2.91 2.83 -3.16
C PHE A 34 4.39 2.47 -3.04
N CYS A 35 4.89 1.68 -3.98
CA CYS A 35 6.29 1.39 -4.13
C CYS A 35 6.91 2.37 -5.13
N PHE A 36 7.75 3.29 -4.66
CA PHE A 36 8.43 4.26 -5.53
C PHE A 36 9.51 3.65 -6.43
N SER A 37 9.94 2.42 -6.18
CA SER A 37 10.94 1.75 -7.00
C SER A 37 10.35 1.14 -8.28
N CYS A 38 9.24 0.41 -8.18
CA CYS A 38 8.64 -0.29 -9.31
C CYS A 38 7.29 0.28 -9.77
N GLY A 39 6.73 1.25 -9.04
CA GLY A 39 5.43 1.85 -9.33
C GLY A 39 4.23 0.98 -8.92
N ALA A 40 4.45 -0.17 -8.28
CA ALA A 40 3.36 -1.00 -7.77
C ALA A 40 2.55 -0.25 -6.71
N SER A 41 1.23 -0.34 -6.80
CA SER A 41 0.30 0.32 -5.87
C SER A 41 -0.70 -0.66 -5.28
N GLY A 42 -0.99 -0.49 -3.99
CA GLY A 42 -2.04 -1.22 -3.26
C GLY A 42 -3.45 -0.70 -3.53
N THR A 43 -4.42 -1.33 -2.88
CA THR A 43 -5.83 -0.88 -2.87
C THR A 43 -5.95 0.50 -2.22
N VAL A 44 -6.87 1.31 -2.74
CA VAL A 44 -7.25 2.59 -2.12
C VAL A 44 -8.25 2.36 -0.99
N THR A 45 -7.95 2.86 0.21
CA THR A 45 -8.72 2.67 1.45
C THR A 45 -9.02 4.02 2.12
N LEU A 46 -9.82 4.00 3.19
CA LEU A 46 -10.20 5.21 3.93
C LEU A 46 -9.28 5.48 5.14
N SER A 47 -8.39 4.53 5.46
CA SER A 47 -7.41 4.68 6.53
C SER A 47 -6.02 4.16 6.13
N THR A 48 -4.98 4.68 6.79
CA THR A 48 -3.59 4.21 6.63
C THR A 48 -3.42 2.76 7.11
N GLU A 49 -4.18 2.35 8.13
CA GLU A 49 -4.13 1.00 8.70
C GLU A 49 -4.69 -0.04 7.72
N GLU A 50 -5.83 0.24 7.07
CA GLU A 50 -6.38 -0.64 6.03
C GLU A 50 -5.47 -0.73 4.81
N ALA A 51 -4.83 0.38 4.43
CA ALA A 51 -3.88 0.39 3.32
C ALA A 51 -2.69 -0.54 3.61
N ALA A 52 -2.13 -0.44 4.81
CA ALA A 52 -1.03 -1.28 5.26
C ALA A 52 -1.45 -2.75 5.41
N TYR A 53 -2.60 -3.03 6.00
CA TYR A 53 -3.13 -4.38 6.13
C TYR A 53 -3.34 -5.05 4.76
N SER A 54 -3.96 -4.33 3.82
CA SER A 54 -4.21 -4.83 2.46
C SER A 54 -2.91 -5.11 1.72
N TRP A 55 -1.89 -4.26 1.89
CA TRP A 55 -0.58 -4.45 1.30
C TRP A 55 0.15 -5.66 1.88
N ASN A 56 0.22 -5.76 3.21
CA ASN A 56 0.91 -6.86 3.89
C ASN A 56 0.26 -8.20 3.58
N ARG A 57 -1.08 -8.24 3.43
CA ARG A 57 -1.80 -9.44 2.97
C ARG A 57 -1.33 -9.87 1.58
N ARG A 58 -1.25 -8.93 0.62
CA ARG A 58 -0.75 -9.23 -0.74
C ARG A 58 0.70 -9.70 -0.73
N ALA A 59 1.55 -9.06 0.07
CA ALA A 59 2.96 -9.44 0.17
C ALA A 59 3.15 -10.85 0.73
N ASN A 60 2.22 -11.31 1.59
CA ASN A 60 2.22 -12.65 2.11
C ASN A 60 1.64 -13.68 1.11
N ASP A 61 0.53 -13.35 0.44
CA ASP A 61 -0.08 -14.22 -0.58
C ASP A 61 0.88 -14.52 -1.75
N GLU A 62 1.72 -13.54 -2.16
CA GLU A 62 2.73 -13.71 -3.23
C GLU A 62 4.02 -14.41 -2.79
N ARG A 63 4.27 -14.59 -1.48
CA ARG A 63 5.45 -15.34 -0.99
C ARG A 63 5.24 -16.85 -1.02
N ASP A 64 4.00 -17.31 -1.08
CA ASP A 64 3.61 -18.71 -0.99
C ASP A 64 3.25 -19.33 -2.37
N ASN A 65 3.52 -18.63 -3.48
CA ASN A 65 3.26 -19.07 -4.85
C ASN A 65 4.52 -19.01 -5.72
#